data_AF-A0A369XPV2-F1
#
_entry.id   AF-A0A369XPV2-F1
#
_cell.length_a   1.000
_cell.length_b   1.000
_cell.length_c   1.000
_cell.angle_alpha   90.00
_cell.angle_beta   90.00
_cell.angle_gamma   90.00
#
_symmetry.space_group_name_H-M   'P 1'
#
loop_
_entity.id
_entity.type
_entity.pdbx_description
1 polymer ?
#
loop_
_entity_poly.entity_id
_entity_poly.type
_entity_poly.pdbx_seq_one_letter_code
_entity_poly.pdbx_strand_id
1 'polypeptide(L)'
;MFENSLGKSARALAVIALLCAYNEGVAGLGLLFFSADRRYQAELINSHTDGNAHFRITDVASGWVIMETQAQFGTPNNAKAGRFSPGSSQFAAAYHYDTNGRRYTWIGVWEIASKALIRQKELNGWTTDLSYVFRER
;
A
#
# COMPACT_ATOMS: atom_id res chain seq x y z
N MET A 1 -28.18 34.12 8.43
CA MET A 1 -27.16 33.68 7.46
C MET A 1 -26.73 32.28 7.90
N PHE A 2 -27.49 31.26 7.48
CA PHE A 2 -27.25 29.85 7.82
C PHE A 2 -27.10 29.08 6.52
N GLU A 3 -25.88 28.94 6.01
CA GLU A 3 -25.61 28.06 4.88
C GLU A 3 -25.43 26.62 5.38
N ASN A 4 -26.49 25.84 5.17
CA ASN A 4 -26.54 24.41 4.90
C ASN A 4 -25.29 23.56 5.22
N SER A 5 -25.24 23.02 6.44
CA SER A 5 -24.36 21.88 6.77
C SER A 5 -24.80 20.56 6.09
N LEU A 6 -26.01 20.52 5.54
CA LEU A 6 -26.62 19.35 4.89
C LEU A 6 -25.98 18.97 3.53
N GLY A 7 -25.30 19.90 2.86
CA GLY A 7 -24.68 19.63 1.55
C GLY A 7 -23.34 18.90 1.62
N LYS A 8 -22.63 18.99 2.76
CA LYS A 8 -21.32 18.34 2.94
C LYS A 8 -21.47 16.88 3.39
N SER A 9 -22.48 16.58 4.20
CA SER A 9 -22.79 15.22 4.68
C SER A 9 -23.34 14.32 3.57
N ALA A 10 -24.13 14.85 2.63
CA ALA A 10 -24.64 14.07 1.49
C ALA A 10 -23.53 13.58 0.54
N ARG A 11 -22.48 14.36 0.35
CA ARG A 11 -21.31 13.96 -0.47
C ARG A 11 -20.45 12.90 0.23
N ALA A 12 -20.27 13.00 1.55
CA ALA A 12 -19.54 11.99 2.32
C ALA A 12 -20.27 10.64 2.33
N LEU A 13 -21.60 10.65 2.47
CA LEU A 13 -22.45 9.45 2.39
C LEU A 13 -22.47 8.84 0.98
N ALA A 14 -22.44 9.66 -0.08
CA ALA A 14 -22.32 9.16 -1.45
C ALA A 14 -20.97 8.50 -1.74
N VAL A 15 -19.85 9.00 -1.17
CA VAL A 15 -18.53 8.36 -1.27
C VAL A 15 -18.49 7.04 -0.50
N ILE A 16 -19.12 6.97 0.68
CA ILE A 16 -19.23 5.71 1.45
C ILE A 16 -20.14 4.70 0.73
N ALA A 17 -21.24 5.15 0.12
CA ALA A 17 -22.11 4.28 -0.66
C ALA A 17 -21.44 3.80 -1.97
N LEU A 18 -20.58 4.61 -2.60
CA LEU A 18 -19.78 4.19 -3.74
C LEU A 18 -18.70 3.16 -3.34
N LEU A 19 -18.13 3.29 -2.13
CA LEU A 19 -17.23 2.29 -1.54
C LEU A 19 -17.94 0.98 -1.19
N CYS A 20 -19.24 1.01 -0.86
CA CYS A 20 -20.04 -0.20 -0.62
C CYS A 20 -20.55 -0.84 -1.92
N ALA A 21 -20.91 -0.06 -2.95
CA ALA A 21 -21.45 -0.57 -4.22
C ALA A 21 -20.37 -1.11 -5.17
N TYR A 22 -19.08 -0.84 -4.92
CA TYR A 22 -17.96 -1.46 -5.65
C TYR A 22 -17.63 -2.89 -5.15
N ASN A 23 -18.45 -3.49 -4.30
CA ASN A 23 -18.23 -4.86 -3.79
C ASN A 23 -18.97 -5.96 -4.58
N GLU A 24 -19.79 -5.63 -5.58
CA GLU A 24 -20.63 -6.64 -6.25
C GLU A 24 -20.10 -7.08 -7.63
N GLY A 25 -18.87 -6.70 -8.02
CA GLY A 25 -18.42 -6.93 -9.41
C GLY A 25 -16.95 -7.23 -9.68
N VAL A 26 -16.05 -7.25 -8.69
CA VAL A 26 -14.63 -7.50 -8.95
C VAL A 26 -14.16 -8.74 -8.21
N ALA A 27 -13.92 -9.81 -8.98
CA ALA A 27 -13.25 -11.00 -8.52
C ALA A 27 -11.84 -10.63 -8.01
N GLY A 28 -11.62 -10.83 -6.71
CA GLY A 28 -10.32 -10.69 -6.07
C GLY A 28 -10.40 -9.79 -4.84
N LEU A 29 -10.60 -10.38 -3.66
CA LEU A 29 -10.37 -9.70 -2.39
C LEU A 29 -8.85 -9.43 -2.26
N GLY A 30 -8.37 -8.39 -2.95
CA GLY A 30 -7.03 -7.87 -2.77
C GLY A 30 -6.85 -7.43 -1.32
N LEU A 31 -5.70 -7.72 -0.73
CA LEU A 31 -5.36 -7.19 0.59
C LEU A 31 -5.32 -5.67 0.52
N LEU A 32 -6.30 -5.02 1.16
CA LEU A 32 -6.40 -3.56 1.27
C LEU A 32 -5.83 -3.09 2.62
N PHE A 33 -5.01 -2.05 2.56
CA PHE A 33 -4.46 -1.36 3.72
C PHE A 33 -4.82 0.12 3.63
N PHE A 34 -5.22 0.73 4.73
CA PHE A 34 -5.46 2.16 4.79
C PHE A 34 -4.39 2.84 5.63
N SER A 35 -4.00 4.06 5.25
CA SER A 35 -3.20 4.93 6.09
C SER A 35 -3.99 5.32 7.35
N ALA A 36 -3.28 5.73 8.40
CA ALA A 36 -3.90 6.07 9.68
C ALA A 36 -4.86 7.27 9.56
N ASP A 37 -4.54 8.21 8.67
CA ASP A 37 -5.36 9.38 8.35
C ASP A 37 -6.47 9.10 7.30
N ARG A 38 -6.57 7.86 6.79
CA ARG A 38 -7.49 7.43 5.72
C ARG A 38 -7.32 8.17 4.39
N ARG A 39 -6.25 8.96 4.21
CA ARG A 39 -5.98 9.65 2.96
C ARG A 39 -5.54 8.71 1.85
N TYR A 40 -4.85 7.63 2.20
CA TYR A 40 -4.26 6.70 1.26
C TYR A 40 -4.79 5.28 1.46
N GLN A 41 -4.95 4.58 0.34
CA GLN A 41 -5.24 3.15 0.29
C GLN A 41 -4.11 2.47 -0.45
N ALA A 42 -3.59 1.37 0.09
CA ALA A 42 -2.72 0.46 -0.61
C ALA A 42 -3.47 -0.83 -0.96
N GLU A 43 -3.35 -1.25 -2.20
CA GLU A 43 -3.94 -2.47 -2.73
C GLU A 43 -2.82 -3.37 -3.25
N LEU A 44 -2.82 -4.64 -2.87
CA LEU A 44 -1.95 -5.63 -3.51
C LEU A 44 -2.49 -5.93 -4.92
N ILE A 45 -1.79 -5.46 -5.93
CA ILE A 45 -2.09 -5.71 -7.33
C ILE A 45 -1.18 -6.81 -7.87
N ASN A 46 -1.75 -7.75 -8.62
CA ASN A 46 -0.98 -8.63 -9.49
C ASN A 46 -0.82 -7.92 -10.82
N SER A 47 0.40 -7.52 -11.17
CA SER A 47 0.71 -7.12 -12.53
C SER A 47 0.61 -8.35 -13.42
N HIS A 48 -0.48 -8.41 -14.21
CA HIS A 48 -0.79 -9.50 -15.12
C HIS A 48 0.26 -9.71 -16.21
N THR A 49 1.12 -8.71 -16.45
CA THR A 49 2.07 -8.65 -17.57
C THR A 49 3.46 -9.18 -17.24
N ASP A 50 3.89 -9.16 -15.98
CA ASP A 50 5.25 -9.54 -15.57
C ASP A 50 5.26 -10.54 -14.40
N GLY A 51 4.10 -10.95 -13.90
CA GLY A 51 4.00 -11.92 -12.80
C GLY A 51 4.39 -11.34 -11.45
N ASN A 52 4.40 -10.01 -11.31
CA ASN A 52 4.73 -9.31 -10.09
C ASN A 52 3.51 -8.94 -9.25
N ALA A 53 3.55 -9.23 -7.95
CA ALA A 53 2.64 -8.61 -6.99
C ALA A 53 3.29 -7.39 -6.34
N HIS A 54 2.69 -6.21 -6.49
CA HIS A 54 3.14 -4.96 -5.88
C HIS A 54 2.00 -4.26 -5.17
N PHE A 55 2.32 -3.32 -4.30
CA PHE A 55 1.32 -2.42 -3.75
C PHE A 55 1.13 -1.21 -4.65
N ARG A 56 -0.12 -0.98 -5.05
CA ARG A 56 -0.58 0.28 -5.63
C ARG A 56 -1.13 1.16 -4.52
N ILE A 57 -0.63 2.38 -4.43
CA ILE A 57 -1.08 3.38 -3.46
C ILE A 57 -1.92 4.43 -4.19
N THR A 58 -3.13 4.63 -3.71
CA THR A 58 -4.14 5.54 -4.26
C THR A 58 -4.48 6.61 -3.23
N ASP A 59 -4.59 7.87 -3.65
CA ASP A 59 -5.20 8.94 -2.85
C ASP A 59 -6.72 8.77 -2.87
N VAL A 60 -7.33 8.54 -1.71
CA VAL A 60 -8.73 8.15 -1.58
C VAL A 60 -9.68 9.26 -2.03
N ALA A 61 -9.35 10.51 -1.76
CA ALA A 61 -10.21 11.64 -2.08
C ALA A 61 -10.32 11.86 -3.59
N SER A 62 -9.21 11.65 -4.31
CA SER A 62 -9.13 11.93 -5.74
C SER A 62 -9.24 10.68 -6.62
N GLY A 63 -9.03 9.48 -6.05
CA GLY A 63 -8.99 8.21 -6.78
C GLY A 63 -7.73 8.01 -7.61
N TRP A 64 -6.75 8.94 -7.56
CA TRP A 64 -5.53 8.85 -8.36
C TRP A 64 -4.52 7.89 -7.74
N VAL A 65 -3.95 7.03 -8.60
CA VAL A 65 -2.75 6.27 -8.25
C VAL A 65 -1.58 7.24 -8.11
N ILE A 66 -1.00 7.29 -6.92
CA ILE A 66 0.11 8.21 -6.65
C ILE A 66 1.46 7.49 -6.69
N MET A 67 1.51 6.19 -6.38
CA MET A 67 2.74 5.42 -6.30
C MET A 67 2.45 3.93 -6.45
N GLU A 68 3.38 3.19 -7.04
CA GLU A 68 3.43 1.73 -6.95
C GLU A 68 4.79 1.34 -6.34
N THR A 69 4.79 0.34 -5.46
CA THR A 69 6.03 -0.17 -4.87
C THR A 69 6.80 -1.01 -5.89
N GLN A 70 8.10 -1.16 -5.69
CA GLN A 70 8.95 -2.00 -6.53
C GLN A 70 9.74 -3.01 -5.69
N ALA A 71 10.10 -4.13 -6.30
CA ALA A 71 10.93 -5.16 -5.68
C ALA A 71 12.43 -4.72 -5.68
N GLN A 72 13.30 -5.49 -5.00
CA GLN A 72 14.75 -5.19 -4.91
C GLN A 72 15.45 -5.29 -6.27
N PHE A 73 15.08 -6.31 -7.04
CA PHE A 73 15.65 -6.59 -8.36
C PHE A 73 14.57 -6.38 -9.42
N GLY A 74 14.99 -6.10 -10.66
CA GLY A 74 14.09 -6.00 -11.80
C GLY A 74 13.48 -7.34 -12.25
N THR A 75 13.83 -8.44 -11.60
CA THR A 75 13.21 -9.75 -11.84
C THR A 75 11.88 -9.85 -11.08
N PRO A 76 10.90 -10.60 -11.62
CA PRO A 76 9.63 -10.67 -10.96
C PRO A 76 9.68 -11.25 -9.53
N ASN A 77 9.08 -10.57 -8.56
CA ASN A 77 8.86 -11.04 -7.20
C ASN A 77 7.57 -10.44 -6.58
N ASN A 78 6.84 -11.30 -5.89
CA ASN A 78 5.57 -10.96 -5.25
C ASN A 78 5.79 -10.37 -3.85
N ALA A 79 5.24 -9.17 -3.62
CA ALA A 79 5.11 -8.59 -2.30
C ALA A 79 4.32 -9.52 -1.38
N LYS A 80 4.75 -9.61 -0.12
CA LYS A 80 4.22 -10.54 0.89
C LYS A 80 3.48 -9.82 2.01
N ALA A 81 3.84 -8.57 2.27
CA ALA A 81 3.20 -7.73 3.27
C ALA A 81 3.40 -6.26 2.92
N GLY A 82 2.46 -5.42 3.35
CA GLY A 82 2.47 -3.97 3.20
C GLY A 82 2.03 -3.28 4.49
N ARG A 83 2.56 -2.09 4.76
CA ARG A 83 2.18 -1.30 5.95
C ARG A 83 2.46 0.19 5.77
N PHE A 84 1.47 1.03 6.11
CA PHE A 84 1.69 2.47 6.24
C PHE A 84 2.41 2.82 7.55
N SER A 85 3.22 3.89 7.52
CA SER A 85 3.74 4.48 8.76
C SER A 85 2.61 5.05 9.61
N PRO A 86 2.78 5.14 10.95
CA PRO A 86 1.78 5.76 11.81
C PRO A 86 1.42 7.20 11.41
N GLY A 87 2.39 7.95 10.89
CA GLY A 87 2.21 9.32 10.40
C GLY A 87 1.65 9.42 8.97
N SER A 88 1.30 8.30 8.33
CA SER A 88 0.72 8.24 6.98
C SER A 88 1.58 8.86 5.86
N SER A 89 2.88 9.09 6.12
CA SER A 89 3.81 9.72 5.17
C SER A 89 4.66 8.71 4.38
N GLN A 90 4.69 7.46 4.83
CA GLN A 90 5.53 6.41 4.26
C GLN A 90 4.76 5.11 4.11
N PHE A 91 5.21 4.27 3.18
CA PHE A 91 4.71 2.92 3.00
C PHE A 91 5.87 1.93 2.95
N ALA A 92 5.74 0.80 3.64
CA ALA A 92 6.71 -0.28 3.63
C ALA A 92 6.12 -1.52 2.95
N ALA A 93 6.94 -2.23 2.18
CA ALA A 93 6.56 -3.51 1.58
C ALA A 93 7.70 -4.54 1.75
N ALA A 94 7.33 -5.78 2.04
CA ALA A 94 8.24 -6.91 2.17
C ALA A 94 8.16 -7.85 0.98
N TYR A 95 9.34 -8.34 0.57
CA TYR A 95 9.52 -9.29 -0.52
C TYR A 95 10.42 -10.42 -0.04
N HIS A 96 10.05 -11.66 -0.37
CA HIS A 96 10.86 -12.85 -0.02
C HIS A 96 11.80 -13.20 -1.16
N TYR A 97 13.06 -13.41 -0.84
CA TYR A 97 14.08 -13.83 -1.79
C TYR A 97 14.70 -15.15 -1.34
N ASP A 98 15.05 -15.96 -2.33
CA ASP A 98 15.90 -17.14 -2.19
C ASP A 98 16.95 -17.05 -3.31
N THR A 99 18.14 -16.54 -3.00
CA THR A 99 19.22 -16.33 -3.96
C THR A 99 20.51 -16.93 -3.42
N ASN A 100 21.21 -17.72 -4.25
CA ASN A 100 22.48 -18.36 -3.90
C ASN A 100 22.43 -19.17 -2.58
N GLY A 101 21.31 -19.86 -2.32
CA GLY A 101 21.10 -20.64 -1.09
C GLY A 101 20.82 -19.81 0.16
N ARG A 102 20.68 -18.47 0.03
CA ARG A 102 20.31 -17.57 1.12
C ARG A 102 18.85 -17.16 0.98
N ARG A 103 18.06 -17.48 2.01
CA ARG A 103 16.69 -16.96 2.18
C ARG A 103 16.70 -15.69 3.02
N TYR A 104 16.08 -14.65 2.50
CA TYR A 104 15.95 -13.38 3.22
C TYR A 104 14.68 -12.64 2.81
N THR A 105 14.31 -11.67 3.64
CA THR A 105 13.25 -10.70 3.34
C THR A 105 13.90 -9.37 3.05
N TRP A 106 13.65 -8.81 1.88
CA TRP A 106 13.97 -7.43 1.59
C TRP A 106 12.75 -6.56 1.88
N ILE A 107 12.97 -5.47 2.60
CA ILE A 107 11.93 -4.51 2.97
C ILE A 107 12.33 -3.17 2.38
N GLY A 108 11.52 -2.67 1.45
CA GLY A 108 11.60 -1.29 0.99
C GLY A 108 10.68 -0.38 1.79
N VAL A 109 11.08 0.87 1.97
CA VAL A 109 10.27 1.93 2.58
C VAL A 109 10.29 3.14 1.67
N TRP A 110 9.11 3.54 1.20
CA TRP A 110 8.92 4.67 0.31
C TRP A 110 8.30 5.84 1.04
N GLU A 111 8.74 7.05 0.72
CA GLU A 111 8.04 8.28 1.07
C GLU A 111 6.92 8.51 0.06
N ILE A 112 5.70 8.74 0.54
CA ILE A 112 4.52 8.84 -0.33
C ILE A 112 4.55 10.13 -1.16
N ALA A 113 5.01 11.24 -0.57
CA ALA A 113 5.02 12.54 -1.24
C ALA A 113 5.99 12.59 -2.42
N SER A 114 7.23 12.13 -2.21
CA SER A 114 8.27 12.12 -3.25
C SER A 114 8.28 10.86 -4.10
N LYS A 115 7.59 9.79 -3.66
CA LYS A 115 7.60 8.45 -4.24
C LYS A 115 8.97 7.76 -4.17
N ALA A 116 9.93 8.35 -3.45
CA ALA A 116 11.29 7.85 -3.38
C ALA A 116 11.38 6.67 -2.41
N LEU A 117 12.18 5.66 -2.78
CA LEU A 117 12.64 4.63 -1.84
C LEU A 117 13.65 5.27 -0.88
N ILE A 118 13.22 5.60 0.33
CA ILE A 118 14.04 6.34 1.31
C ILE A 118 14.84 5.41 2.25
N ARG A 119 14.45 4.15 2.35
CA ARG A 119 15.16 3.15 3.18
C ARG A 119 14.90 1.75 2.66
N GLN A 120 15.90 0.89 2.82
CA GLN A 120 15.77 -0.54 2.58
C GLN A 120 16.48 -1.35 3.67
N LYS A 121 16.01 -2.57 3.94
CA LYS A 121 16.60 -3.48 4.92
C LYS A 121 16.46 -4.92 4.45
N GLU A 122 17.52 -5.71 4.63
CA GLU A 122 17.46 -7.17 4.53
C GLU A 122 17.35 -7.79 5.92
N LEU A 123 16.52 -8.82 6.03
CA LEU A 123 16.39 -9.66 7.22
C LEU A 123 16.60 -11.10 6.83
N ASN A 124 17.40 -11.83 7.62
CA ASN A 124 17.59 -13.26 7.38
C ASN A 124 16.27 -14.01 7.58
N GLY A 125 15.98 -14.94 6.68
CA GLY A 125 14.73 -15.69 6.67
C GLY A 125 13.54 -14.91 6.09
N TRP A 126 12.41 -15.58 6.03
CA TRP A 126 11.16 -15.01 5.53
C TRP A 126 10.33 -14.47 6.69
N THR A 127 9.89 -13.21 6.57
CA THR A 127 8.96 -12.58 7.50
C THR A 127 7.94 -11.72 6.75
N THR A 128 6.75 -11.62 7.33
CA THR A 128 5.69 -10.67 6.92
C THR A 128 5.42 -9.64 8.01
N ASP A 129 6.11 -9.72 9.15
CA ASP A 129 5.99 -8.73 10.22
C ASP A 129 6.73 -7.44 9.86
N LEU A 130 5.97 -6.36 9.78
CA LEU A 130 6.43 -4.99 9.52
C LEU A 130 6.23 -4.06 10.72
N SER A 131 5.86 -4.59 11.89
CA SER A 131 5.48 -3.80 13.08
C SER A 131 6.61 -2.95 13.67
N TYR A 132 7.85 -3.30 13.39
CA TYR A 132 9.05 -2.59 13.84
C TYR A 132 9.62 -1.62 12.78
N VAL A 133 9.16 -1.67 11.52
CA VAL A 133 9.80 -0.92 10.42
C VAL A 133 9.79 0.59 10.68
N PHE A 134 8.75 1.09 11.35
CA PHE A 134 8.59 2.52 11.67
C PHE A 134 8.84 2.86 13.14
N ARG A 135 9.31 1.91 13.95
CA ARG A 135 9.79 2.21 15.30
C ARG A 135 11.20 2.74 15.14
N GLU A 136 11.38 4.04 15.31
CA GLU A 136 12.67 4.68 15.11
C GLU A 136 13.72 4.16 16.10
N ARG A 137 14.98 4.34 15.67
CA ARG A 137 16.23 3.86 16.25
C ARG A 137 16.55 4.48 17.60
#